data_AF-A0A1E3X2G7-F1
#
_entry.id   AF-A0A1E3X2G7-F1
#
_cell.length_a   1.000
_cell.length_b   1.000
_cell.length_c   1.000
_cell.angle_alpha   90.00
_cell.angle_beta   90.00
_cell.angle_gamma   90.00
#
_symmetry.space_group_name_H-M   'P 1'
#
loop_
_entity.id
_entity.type
_entity.pdbx_description
1 polymer ?
#
loop_
_entity_poly.entity_id
_entity_poly.type
_entity_poly.pdbx_seq_one_letter_code
_entity_poly.pdbx_strand_id
1 'polypeptide(L)'
;SACIIQTDGLNIYESLSSLVKEHKKLIIKTGAAPLPWVHTIISNAKAFVSGTFHGLDPKHFQAYLDEFSYRFNRRFWEGQLFNRLLAACLGCPPTTYGELTQ
;
A
#
# COMPACT_ATOMS: atom_id res chain seq x y z
N SER A 1 -14.61 0.02 -6.00
CA SER A 1 -14.88 1.22 -5.21
C SER A 1 -14.01 2.35 -5.70
N ALA A 2 -14.59 3.50 -6.03
CA ALA A 2 -13.79 4.66 -6.46
C ALA A 2 -13.03 5.24 -5.26
N CYS A 3 -11.70 5.26 -5.35
CA CYS A 3 -10.82 5.84 -4.35
C CYS A 3 -10.58 7.31 -4.67
N ILE A 4 -10.64 8.17 -3.65
CA ILE A 4 -10.19 9.56 -3.71
C ILE A 4 -8.75 9.56 -3.19
N ILE A 5 -7.80 9.97 -4.02
CA ILE A 5 -6.39 10.06 -3.61
C ILE A 5 -6.04 11.51 -3.34
N GLN A 6 -5.30 11.73 -2.26
CA GLN A 6 -4.78 13.04 -1.87
C GLN A 6 -3.25 12.99 -1.87
N THR A 7 -2.59 13.93 -2.55
CA THR A 7 -1.11 14.02 -2.62
C THR A 7 -0.61 15.42 -2.30
N ASP A 8 0.70 15.56 -2.09
CA ASP A 8 1.40 16.83 -1.86
C ASP A 8 1.52 17.74 -3.09
N GLY A 9 0.98 17.31 -4.24
CA GLY A 9 0.97 18.08 -5.46
C GLY A 9 2.23 17.98 -6.33
N LEU A 10 3.17 17.07 -6.05
CA LEU A 10 4.32 16.83 -6.94
C LEU A 10 3.88 16.35 -8.33
N ASN A 11 4.60 16.79 -9.37
CA ASN A 11 4.28 16.48 -10.77
C ASN A 11 4.35 14.99 -11.11
N ILE A 12 5.10 14.19 -10.33
CA ILE A 12 5.16 12.73 -10.49
C ILE A 12 3.79 12.05 -10.38
N TYR A 13 2.81 12.74 -9.76
CA TYR A 13 1.47 12.23 -9.53
C TYR A 13 0.46 12.63 -10.62
N GLU A 14 0.86 13.35 -11.68
CA GLU A 14 -0.06 13.77 -12.74
C GLU A 14 -0.70 12.59 -13.48
N SER A 15 0.06 11.51 -13.64
CA SER A 15 -0.42 10.25 -14.22
C SER A 15 -1.51 9.57 -13.39
N LEU A 16 -1.72 9.95 -12.13
CA LEU A 16 -2.80 9.39 -11.30
C LEU A 16 -4.19 9.83 -11.79
N SER A 17 -4.28 10.97 -12.47
CA SER A 17 -5.57 11.50 -12.97
C SER A 17 -6.29 10.55 -13.92
N SER A 18 -5.57 9.67 -14.62
CA SER A 18 -6.16 8.63 -15.49
C SER A 18 -6.53 7.34 -14.74
N LEU A 19 -6.06 7.17 -13.50
CA LEU A 19 -6.21 5.93 -12.71
C LEU A 19 -7.25 6.05 -11.60
N VAL A 20 -7.52 7.26 -11.12
CA VAL A 20 -8.44 7.50 -10.00
C VAL A 20 -9.61 8.37 -10.37
N LYS A 21 -10.72 8.18 -9.67
CA LYS A 21 -11.93 9.00 -9.87
C LYS A 21 -11.69 10.47 -9.51
N GLU A 22 -10.89 10.72 -8.47
CA GLU A 22 -10.59 12.07 -8.01
C GLU A 22 -9.17 12.12 -7.40
N HIS A 23 -8.37 13.07 -7.87
CA HIS A 23 -7.04 13.36 -7.33
C HIS A 23 -7.02 14.77 -6.71
N LYS A 24 -6.97 14.84 -5.38
CA LYS A 24 -6.88 16.09 -4.63
C LYS A 24 -5.42 16.45 -4.39
N LYS A 25 -4.93 17.48 -5.07
CA LYS A 25 -3.58 18.02 -4.86
C LYS A 25 -3.59 19.02 -3.71
N LEU A 26 -2.74 18.82 -2.72
CA LEU A 26 -2.53 19.75 -1.61
C LEU A 26 -1.19 20.46 -1.76
N ILE A 27 -1.21 21.64 -2.36
CA ILE A 27 -0.02 22.46 -2.52
C ILE A 27 0.24 23.21 -1.20
N ILE A 28 1.23 22.76 -0.44
CA ILE A 28 1.58 23.35 0.86
C ILE A 28 2.38 24.63 0.62
N LYS A 29 1.86 25.77 1.08
CA LYS A 29 2.55 27.07 0.96
C LYS A 29 3.28 27.50 2.24
N THR A 30 2.91 27.01 3.43
CA THR A 30 3.66 27.22 4.70
C THR A 30 3.08 26.43 5.87
N GLY A 31 3.94 25.86 6.74
CA GLY A 31 3.65 25.45 8.12
C GLY A 31 2.65 24.30 8.39
N ALA A 32 1.80 23.93 7.42
CA ALA A 32 0.81 22.88 7.59
C ALA A 32 1.38 21.50 7.25
N ALA A 33 1.03 20.48 8.06
CA ALA A 33 1.31 19.07 7.80
C ALA A 33 0.02 18.34 7.38
N PRO A 34 -0.43 18.49 6.13
CA PRO A 34 -1.76 18.04 5.73
C PRO A 34 -1.85 16.52 5.52
N LEU A 35 -0.72 15.81 5.59
CA LEU A 35 -0.63 14.36 5.64
C LEU A 35 -0.02 13.95 6.99
N PRO A 36 -0.71 14.20 8.13
CA PRO A 36 -0.12 14.10 9.46
C PRO A 36 0.38 12.68 9.77
N TRP A 37 -0.21 11.66 9.16
CA TRP A 37 0.14 10.26 9.40
C TRP A 37 1.20 9.69 8.44
N VAL A 38 1.63 10.44 7.42
CA VAL A 38 2.48 9.88 6.36
C VAL A 38 3.81 9.35 6.90
N HIS A 39 4.46 10.12 7.78
CA HIS A 39 5.72 9.72 8.40
C HIS A 39 5.53 8.51 9.31
N THR A 40 4.42 8.43 10.05
CA THR A 40 4.08 7.28 10.90
C THR A 40 3.87 6.01 10.07
N ILE A 41 3.11 6.11 8.97
CA ILE A 41 2.85 4.99 8.07
C ILE A 41 4.15 4.49 7.45
N ILE A 42 5.01 5.40 6.99
CA ILE A 42 6.34 5.06 6.44
C ILE A 42 7.21 4.37 7.49
N SER A 43 7.27 4.89 8.72
CA SER A 43 8.03 4.27 9.81
C SER A 43 7.51 2.86 10.14
N ASN A 44 6.19 2.67 10.17
CA ASN A 44 5.58 1.37 10.39
C ASN A 44 5.88 0.39 9.26
N ALA A 45 5.83 0.83 8.00
CA ALA A 45 6.18 0.00 6.86
C ALA A 45 7.65 -0.45 6.91
N LYS A 46 8.58 0.47 7.23
CA LYS A 46 9.99 0.14 7.43
C LYS A 46 10.18 -0.88 8.55
N ALA A 47 9.58 -0.66 9.71
CA ALA A 47 9.66 -1.59 10.84
C ALA A 47 9.08 -2.97 10.50
N PHE A 48 7.94 -3.01 9.78
CA PHE A 48 7.33 -4.25 9.32
C PHE A 48 8.25 -5.05 8.40
N VAL A 49 8.84 -4.39 7.39
CA VAL A 49 9.70 -5.07 6.42
C VAL A 49 11.00 -5.53 7.07
N SER A 50 11.68 -4.66 7.82
CA SER A 50 12.92 -5.01 8.52
C SER A 50 12.72 -6.09 9.59
N GLY A 51 11.57 -6.12 10.26
CA GLY A 51 11.26 -7.12 11.27
C GLY A 51 10.86 -8.48 10.70
N THR A 52 10.06 -8.49 9.63
CA THR A 52 9.46 -9.73 9.07
C THR A 52 10.37 -10.39 8.03
N PHE A 53 11.01 -9.59 7.17
CA PHE A 53 11.81 -10.08 6.04
C PHE A 53 13.31 -9.87 6.23
N HIS A 54 13.72 -9.30 7.37
CA HIS A 54 15.12 -9.02 7.73
C HIS A 54 15.88 -8.15 6.71
N GLY A 55 15.16 -7.43 5.85
CA GLY A 55 15.76 -6.62 4.80
C GLY A 55 14.77 -6.29 3.69
N LEU A 56 15.20 -5.41 2.80
CA LEU A 56 14.47 -5.02 1.60
C LEU A 56 15.14 -5.71 0.40
N ASP A 57 14.61 -6.86 -0.02
CA ASP A 57 14.94 -7.41 -1.33
C ASP A 57 14.17 -6.62 -2.41
N PRO A 58 14.86 -5.93 -3.34
CA PRO A 58 14.21 -5.20 -4.43
C PRO A 58 13.26 -6.07 -5.26
N LYS A 59 13.56 -7.38 -5.38
CA LYS A 59 12.72 -8.33 -6.13
C LYS A 59 11.31 -8.44 -5.55
N HIS A 60 11.20 -8.44 -4.23
CA HIS A 60 9.95 -8.67 -3.52
C HIS A 60 9.34 -7.38 -2.95
N PHE A 61 9.93 -6.22 -3.28
CA PHE A 61 9.54 -4.95 -2.69
C PHE A 61 8.05 -4.63 -2.86
N GLN A 62 7.50 -4.84 -4.06
CA GLN A 62 6.07 -4.62 -4.30
C GLN A 62 5.20 -5.56 -3.47
N ALA A 63 5.55 -6.85 -3.37
CA ALA A 63 4.82 -7.83 -2.58
C ALA A 63 4.84 -7.47 -1.08
N TYR A 64 5.95 -6.95 -0.55
CA TYR A 64 6.03 -6.46 0.82
C TYR A 64 5.09 -5.28 1.07
N LEU A 65 5.01 -4.34 0.12
CA LEU A 65 4.09 -3.19 0.22
C LEU A 65 2.62 -3.61 0.09
N ASP A 66 2.33 -4.61 -0.74
CA ASP A 66 0.99 -5.15 -0.91
C ASP A 66 0.53 -5.86 0.38
N GLU A 67 1.39 -6.68 0.99
CA GLU A 67 1.09 -7.32 2.28
C GLU A 67 0.92 -6.27 3.39
N PHE A 68 1.84 -5.30 3.48
CA PHE A 68 1.73 -4.23 4.46
C PHE A 68 0.41 -3.48 4.31
N SER A 69 0.04 -3.09 3.09
CA SER A 69 -1.22 -2.40 2.80
C SER A 69 -2.43 -3.27 3.15
N TYR A 70 -2.38 -4.57 2.83
CA TYR A 70 -3.44 -5.52 3.16
C TYR A 70 -3.68 -5.60 4.67
N ARG A 71 -2.60 -5.72 5.45
CA ARG A 71 -2.63 -5.81 6.91
C ARG A 71 -3.02 -4.49 7.56
N PHE A 72 -2.40 -3.38 7.15
CA PHE A 72 -2.66 -2.06 7.71
C PHE A 72 -4.13 -1.64 7.54
N ASN A 73 -4.69 -1.83 6.34
CA ASN A 73 -6.09 -1.50 6.06
C ASN A 73 -7.10 -2.38 6.82
N ARG A 74 -6.65 -3.52 7.37
CA ARG A 74 -7.49 -4.50 8.10
C ARG A 74 -7.01 -4.72 9.53
N ARG A 75 -6.17 -3.83 10.07
CA ARG A 75 -5.52 -3.97 11.39
C ARG A 75 -6.47 -4.09 12.58
N PHE A 76 -7.75 -3.80 12.39
CA PHE A 76 -8.78 -3.96 13.42
C PHE A 76 -9.54 -5.30 13.30
N TRP A 77 -9.25 -6.10 12.29
CA TRP A 77 -9.92 -7.35 11.96
C TRP A 77 -8.93 -8.53 11.89
N GLU A 78 -7.92 -8.55 12.75
CA GLU A 78 -6.81 -9.50 12.70
C GLU A 78 -7.25 -10.97 12.64
N GLY A 79 -8.22 -11.37 13.46
CA GLY A 79 -8.76 -12.73 13.45
C GLY A 79 -9.46 -13.15 12.15
N GLN A 80 -9.71 -12.21 11.23
CA GLN A 80 -10.37 -12.45 9.95
C GLN A 80 -9.43 -12.29 8.75
N LEU A 81 -8.16 -11.90 8.96
CA LEU A 81 -7.21 -11.66 7.87
C LEU A 81 -7.04 -12.92 7.01
N PHE A 82 -6.72 -14.05 7.64
CA PHE A 82 -6.47 -15.30 6.92
C PHE A 82 -7.67 -15.74 6.07
N ASN A 83 -8.86 -15.80 6.68
CA ASN A 83 -10.07 -16.23 5.97
C ASN A 83 -10.45 -15.30 4.81
N ARG A 84 -10.24 -13.99 4.97
CA ARG A 84 -10.48 -13.02 3.90
C ARG A 84 -9.46 -13.13 2.77
N LEU A 85 -8.19 -13.36 3.11
CA LEU A 85 -7.15 -13.58 2.10
C LEU A 85 -7.48 -14.85 1.31
N LEU A 86 -7.80 -15.95 2.00
CA LEU A 86 -8.20 -17.20 1.37
C LEU A 86 -9.40 -17.02 0.44
N ALA A 87 -10.45 -16.33 0.91
CA ALA A 87 -11.62 -16.02 0.10
C ALA A 87 -11.27 -15.20 -1.16
N ALA A 88 -10.34 -14.25 -1.06
CA ALA A 88 -9.87 -13.49 -2.20
C ALA A 88 -9.09 -14.37 -3.19
N CYS A 89 -8.21 -15.24 -2.70
CA CYS A 89 -7.46 -16.18 -3.54
C CYS A 89 -8.38 -17.15 -4.30
N LEU A 90 -9.46 -17.62 -3.68
CA LEU A 90 -10.46 -18.48 -4.33
C LEU A 90 -11.18 -17.77 -5.49
N GLY A 91 -11.21 -16.44 -5.50
CA GLY A 91 -11.80 -15.63 -6.57
C GLY A 91 -10.81 -15.22 -7.68
N CYS A 92 -9.51 -15.52 -7.51
CA CYS A 92 -8.47 -15.15 -8.47
C CYS A 92 -8.07 -16.36 -9.34
N PRO A 93 -7.60 -16.14 -10.59
CA PRO A 93 -6.97 -17.18 -11.38
C PRO A 93 -5.77 -17.79 -10.61
N PRO A 94 -5.55 -19.12 -10.73
CA PRO A 94 -4.42 -19.76 -10.05
C PRO A 94 -3.08 -19.22 -10.59
N THR A 95 -2.21 -18.81 -9.68
CA THR A 95 -0.83 -18.43 -9.98
C THR A 95 0.07 -19.66 -9.86
N THR A 96 0.91 -19.88 -10.86
CA THR A 96 1.87 -20.99 -10.88
C THR A 96 3.12 -20.66 -10.06
N TYR A 97 3.83 -21.68 -9.58
CA TYR A 97 5.08 -21.49 -8.84
C TYR A 97 6.17 -20.74 -9.65
N GLY A 98 6.17 -20.92 -10.97
CA GLY A 98 7.08 -20.20 -11.87
C GLY A 98 6.85 -18.68 -11.82
N GLU A 99 5.59 -18.24 -11.76
CA GLU A 99 5.25 -16.81 -11.69
C GLU A 99 5.58 -16.19 -10.31
N LEU A 100 5.60 -17.00 -9.25
CA LEU A 100 5.93 -16.54 -7.89
C LEU A 100 7.43 -16.35 -7.65
N THR A 101 8.27 -17.00 -8.45
CA THR A 101 9.72 -17.09 -8.23
C THR A 101 10.55 -16.30 -9.24
N GLN A 102 9.93 -15.66 -10.23
CA GLN A 102 10.61 -14.79 -11.20
C GLN A 102 11.01 -13.45 -10.59
#